data_AF-A0A963QEY7-F1
#
_entry.id   AF-A0A963QEY7-F1
#
_cell.length_a   1.000
_cell.length_b   1.000
_cell.length_c   1.000
_cell.angle_alpha   90.00
_cell.angle_beta   90.00
_cell.angle_gamma   90.00
#
_symmetry.space_group_name_H-M   'P 1'
#
loop_
_entity.id
_entity.type
_entity.pdbx_description
1 polymer ?
#
loop_
_entity_poly.entity_id
_entity_poly.type
_entity_poly.pdbx_seq_one_letter_code
_entity_poly.pdbx_strand_id
1 'polypeptide(L)'
;MTKRYAPVLAALALGLASPAAHAESAANWQRDAGGSGELEPYLQCVPYAREVSGVQIYGDAHSWWDQAKGRYQRGTHPRVGAVMALKPHGNMRLGHVAAVSGIVDSRTILLRHANWSPINGRRGQIEDNVQAVDVSPGNDWSEVRVWYAPLGALGATHWPVAGFIYGAKARAPTSGVLAATTPIVRAKSVRPDPIGAIIARME
;
A
#
# COMPACT_ATOMS: atom_id res chain seq x y z
N MET A 1 18.21 84.34 5.22
CA MET A 1 17.78 84.01 6.60
C MET A 1 16.64 82.99 6.52
N THR A 2 16.87 81.69 6.75
CA THR A 2 16.51 80.91 8.00
C THR A 2 15.01 80.97 8.33
N LYS A 3 14.19 79.90 8.51
CA LYS A 3 14.30 78.53 9.09
C LYS A 3 12.96 77.81 8.75
N ARG A 4 12.93 76.57 8.26
CA ARG A 4 12.82 75.24 8.93
C ARG A 4 11.39 74.70 9.24
N TYR A 5 11.29 73.35 9.07
CA TYR A 5 10.35 72.34 9.62
C TYR A 5 9.01 72.15 8.88
N ALA A 6 8.44 70.96 8.66
CA ALA A 6 8.82 69.54 8.70
C ALA A 6 7.64 68.75 8.04
N PRO A 7 7.82 67.57 7.42
CA PRO A 7 6.72 66.83 6.81
C PRO A 7 6.06 65.86 7.80
N VAL A 8 4.72 65.77 7.78
CA VAL A 8 3.95 64.74 8.50
C VAL A 8 3.19 63.87 7.50
N LEU A 9 3.37 62.57 7.73
CA LEU A 9 2.89 61.34 7.10
C LEU A 9 1.37 61.21 6.89
N ALA A 10 1.01 60.45 5.84
CA ALA A 10 0.08 59.30 5.87
C ALA A 10 0.03 58.68 4.44
N ALA A 11 0.50 57.43 4.20
CA ALA A 11 -0.16 56.13 4.43
C ALA A 11 -1.46 55.98 3.61
N LEU A 12 -1.84 54.88 2.96
CA LEU A 12 -1.32 53.53 2.69
C LEU A 12 -2.32 52.92 1.67
N ALA A 13 -1.88 51.95 0.86
CA ALA A 13 -2.61 50.72 0.47
C ALA A 13 -2.33 50.29 -0.98
N LEU A 14 -1.41 49.33 -1.15
CA LEU A 14 -1.44 48.40 -2.30
C LEU A 14 -1.97 47.06 -1.78
N GLY A 15 -3.11 46.64 -2.31
CA GLY A 15 -3.64 45.29 -2.13
C GLY A 15 -2.87 44.29 -2.97
N LEU A 16 -2.51 43.16 -2.37
CA LEU A 16 -2.06 41.96 -3.07
C LEU A 16 -3.07 40.84 -2.82
N ALA A 17 -3.48 40.21 -3.91
CA ALA A 17 -4.43 39.11 -3.97
C ALA A 17 -3.91 37.85 -3.25
N SER A 18 -4.81 37.16 -2.55
CA SER A 18 -4.65 35.84 -1.91
C SER A 18 -4.85 34.69 -2.92
N PRO A 19 -4.78 33.39 -2.54
CA PRO A 19 -4.05 32.75 -1.44
C PRO A 19 -3.12 31.60 -1.92
N ALA A 20 -2.32 31.12 -0.97
CA ALA A 20 -1.44 29.96 -1.09
C ALA A 20 -2.17 28.65 -1.46
N ALA A 21 -1.46 27.80 -2.21
CA ALA A 21 -1.87 26.46 -2.59
C ALA A 21 -2.14 25.56 -1.36
N HIS A 22 -3.27 24.85 -1.38
CA HIS A 22 -3.56 23.77 -0.46
C HIS A 22 -2.67 22.56 -0.77
N ALA A 23 -1.76 22.26 0.14
CA ALA A 23 -1.13 20.95 0.27
C ALA A 23 -1.29 20.50 1.74
N GLU A 24 -2.46 19.95 2.05
CA GLU A 24 -2.76 19.18 3.26
C GLU A 24 -3.22 17.81 2.75
N SER A 25 -2.63 16.65 3.08
CA SER A 25 -2.20 16.21 4.40
C SER A 25 -0.97 15.29 4.31
N ALA A 26 0.15 15.70 4.90
CA ALA A 26 1.07 14.75 5.52
C ALA A 26 0.56 14.53 6.95
N ALA A 27 -0.45 13.67 7.09
CA ALA A 27 -0.99 13.35 8.40
C ALA A 27 0.09 12.66 9.25
N ASN A 28 0.51 13.42 10.26
CA ASN A 28 1.37 13.11 11.38
C ASN A 28 1.15 11.68 11.93
N TRP A 29 2.14 10.79 11.75
CA TRP A 29 2.19 9.48 12.40
C TRP A 29 3.18 9.47 13.57
N GLN A 30 3.29 10.55 14.34
CA GLN A 30 3.91 10.45 15.65
C GLN A 30 2.83 10.02 16.66
N ARG A 31 2.63 8.71 16.78
CA ARG A 31 1.99 8.16 17.97
C ARG A 31 3.01 8.22 19.09
N ASP A 32 2.76 9.09 20.05
CA ASP A 32 3.41 9.06 21.36
C ASP A 32 3.19 7.68 22.00
N ALA A 33 4.28 6.97 22.26
CA ALA A 33 4.28 5.80 23.11
C ALA A 33 5.46 5.91 24.08
N GLY A 34 5.19 6.53 25.23
CA GLY A 34 5.94 6.24 26.44
C GLY A 34 5.73 4.78 26.79
N GLY A 35 6.72 3.94 26.49
CA GLY A 35 6.76 2.52 26.80
C GLY A 35 8.05 2.19 27.53
N SER A 36 7.94 1.42 28.61
CA SER A 36 9.03 0.81 29.37
C SER A 36 10.14 0.28 28.47
N GLY A 37 11.40 0.51 28.85
CA GLY A 37 12.63 0.28 28.08
C GLY A 37 12.96 -1.16 27.64
N GLU A 38 11.98 -1.93 27.19
CA GLU A 38 12.16 -3.15 26.43
C GLU A 38 12.32 -2.79 24.95
N LEU A 39 13.41 -3.24 24.34
CA LEU A 39 13.67 -2.97 22.93
C LEU A 39 12.64 -3.73 22.07
N GLU A 40 12.04 -3.04 21.10
CA GLU A 40 11.17 -3.64 20.08
C GLU A 40 11.76 -4.95 19.52
N PRO A 41 10.95 -6.01 19.30
CA PRO A 41 11.42 -7.30 18.79
C PRO A 41 12.26 -7.16 17.52
N TYR A 42 13.38 -7.91 17.44
CA TYR A 42 14.24 -7.90 16.26
C TYR A 42 13.71 -8.88 15.20
N LEU A 43 12.93 -8.38 14.25
CA LEU A 43 12.31 -9.17 13.19
C LEU A 43 13.21 -9.26 11.96
N GLN A 44 13.14 -10.39 11.27
CA GLN A 44 13.83 -10.63 10.00
C GLN A 44 12.86 -10.61 8.84
N CYS A 45 13.34 -10.25 7.64
CA CYS A 45 12.51 -10.17 6.45
C CYS A 45 11.85 -11.51 6.09
N VAL A 46 12.59 -12.61 6.15
CA VAL A 46 12.14 -13.98 5.83
C VAL A 46 10.95 -14.42 6.69
N PRO A 47 11.05 -14.54 8.03
CA PRO A 47 9.92 -14.98 8.85
C PRO A 47 8.71 -14.05 8.72
N TYR A 48 8.93 -12.73 8.67
CA TYR A 48 7.84 -11.78 8.52
C TYR A 48 7.15 -11.89 7.16
N ALA A 49 7.90 -12.01 6.06
CA ALA A 49 7.34 -12.20 4.73
C ALA A 49 6.50 -13.49 4.65
N ARG A 50 6.92 -14.58 5.31
CA ARG A 50 6.12 -15.81 5.40
C ARG A 50 4.80 -15.60 6.12
N GLU A 51 4.84 -14.92 7.26
CA GLU A 51 3.66 -14.62 8.08
C GLU A 51 2.61 -13.86 7.26
N VAL A 52 3.03 -12.81 6.55
CA VAL A 52 2.10 -11.89 5.89
C VAL A 52 1.68 -12.33 4.48
N SER A 53 2.49 -13.14 3.78
CA SER A 53 2.19 -13.64 2.42
C SER A 53 1.61 -15.06 2.39
N GLY A 54 1.85 -15.84 3.43
CA GLY A 54 1.55 -17.28 3.47
C GLY A 54 2.52 -18.16 2.67
N VAL A 55 3.55 -17.59 2.03
CA VAL A 55 4.62 -18.37 1.39
C VAL A 55 5.41 -19.14 2.45
N GLN A 56 5.59 -20.45 2.27
CA GLN A 56 6.26 -21.35 3.23
C GLN A 56 7.64 -21.76 2.70
N ILE A 57 8.47 -20.76 2.42
CA ILE A 57 9.89 -20.92 2.04
C ILE A 57 10.75 -20.45 3.21
N TYR A 58 11.86 -21.14 3.46
CA TYR A 58 12.72 -20.94 4.63
C TYR A 58 14.18 -20.78 4.20
N GLY A 59 15.03 -20.35 5.13
CA GLY A 59 16.44 -20.04 4.87
C GLY A 59 16.63 -18.62 4.35
N ASP A 60 17.81 -18.36 3.80
CA ASP A 60 18.22 -17.03 3.37
C ASP A 60 17.36 -16.48 2.23
N ALA A 61 17.12 -15.16 2.25
CA ALA A 61 16.23 -14.50 1.30
C ALA A 61 16.62 -14.73 -0.18
N HIS A 62 17.91 -14.70 -0.51
CA HIS A 62 18.38 -14.92 -1.88
C HIS A 62 18.03 -16.30 -2.43
N SER A 63 17.90 -17.31 -1.57
CA SER A 63 17.57 -18.67 -1.99
C SER A 63 16.09 -18.83 -2.34
N TRP A 64 15.23 -17.90 -1.93
CA TRP A 64 13.78 -18.05 -2.07
C TRP A 64 13.32 -18.11 -3.52
N TRP A 65 13.97 -17.37 -4.41
CA TRP A 65 13.60 -17.35 -5.83
C TRP A 65 13.76 -18.72 -6.50
N ASP A 66 14.84 -19.42 -6.18
CA ASP A 66 15.11 -20.75 -6.72
C ASP A 66 14.28 -21.81 -6.00
N GLN A 67 14.15 -21.72 -4.67
CA GLN A 67 13.27 -22.61 -3.90
C GLN A 67 11.80 -22.52 -4.33
N ALA A 68 11.34 -21.36 -4.81
CA ALA A 68 9.97 -21.20 -5.30
C ALA A 68 9.71 -21.98 -6.60
N LYS A 69 10.75 -22.32 -7.37
CA LYS A 69 10.60 -23.07 -8.62
C LYS A 69 9.91 -24.41 -8.37
N GLY A 70 8.81 -24.66 -9.09
CA GLY A 70 8.02 -25.90 -8.97
C GLY A 70 7.15 -25.99 -7.71
N ARG A 71 7.26 -25.04 -6.77
CA ARG A 71 6.46 -24.98 -5.53
C ARG A 71 5.46 -23.83 -5.51
N TYR A 72 5.83 -22.71 -6.13
CA TYR A 72 5.02 -21.53 -6.28
C TYR A 72 5.10 -21.03 -7.73
N GLN A 73 4.04 -20.37 -8.21
CA GLN A 73 4.17 -19.62 -9.45
C GLN A 73 5.12 -18.44 -9.23
N ARG A 74 5.91 -18.15 -10.26
CA ARG A 74 6.87 -17.04 -10.29
C ARG A 74 6.60 -16.17 -11.50
N GLY A 75 6.92 -14.89 -11.41
CA GLY A 75 6.90 -14.01 -12.57
C GLY A 75 7.53 -12.65 -12.28
N THR A 76 7.35 -11.71 -13.19
CA THR A 76 8.00 -10.39 -13.16
C THR A 76 7.06 -9.25 -12.80
N HIS A 77 5.77 -9.51 -12.60
CA HIS A 77 4.80 -8.45 -12.32
C HIS A 77 4.33 -8.51 -10.87
N PRO A 78 4.21 -7.37 -10.18
CA PRO A 78 3.70 -7.34 -8.81
C PRO A 78 2.23 -7.78 -8.76
N ARG A 79 1.88 -8.45 -7.67
CA ARG A 79 0.49 -8.76 -7.28
C ARG A 79 0.36 -8.56 -5.79
N VAL A 80 -0.77 -8.03 -5.32
CA VAL A 80 -1.03 -7.94 -3.88
C VAL A 80 -0.91 -9.34 -3.24
N GLY A 81 -0.14 -9.44 -2.16
CA GLY A 81 0.18 -10.68 -1.47
C GLY A 81 1.34 -11.49 -2.09
N ALA A 82 1.88 -11.09 -3.25
CA ALA A 82 3.11 -11.67 -3.78
C ALA A 82 4.32 -11.26 -2.92
N VAL A 83 5.36 -12.08 -2.94
CA VAL A 83 6.65 -11.74 -2.32
C VAL A 83 7.63 -11.31 -3.41
N MET A 84 8.06 -10.06 -3.38
CA MET A 84 9.20 -9.59 -4.16
C MET A 84 10.49 -10.19 -3.58
N ALA A 85 11.31 -10.80 -4.44
CA ALA A 85 12.61 -11.33 -4.08
C ALA A 85 13.72 -10.46 -4.67
N LEU A 86 14.50 -9.80 -3.81
CA LEU A 86 15.68 -9.01 -4.17
C LEU A 86 16.94 -9.88 -4.17
N LYS A 87 17.75 -9.73 -5.21
CA LYS A 87 19.04 -10.43 -5.33
C LYS A 87 20.07 -9.84 -4.36
N PRO A 88 21.08 -10.60 -3.95
CA PRO A 88 22.24 -10.05 -3.26
C PRO A 88 22.85 -8.89 -4.04
N HIS A 89 23.10 -7.76 -3.38
CA HIS A 89 23.63 -6.57 -4.02
C HIS A 89 24.33 -5.65 -3.01
N GLY A 90 25.55 -5.19 -3.33
CA GLY A 90 26.38 -4.40 -2.42
C GLY A 90 26.53 -5.05 -1.04
N ASN A 91 26.16 -4.31 0.01
CA ASN A 91 26.23 -4.80 1.38
C ASN A 91 25.08 -5.76 1.77
N MET A 92 24.04 -5.92 0.93
CA MET A 92 22.92 -6.84 1.16
C MET A 92 23.28 -8.24 0.64
N ARG A 93 24.15 -8.96 1.37
CA ARG A 93 24.69 -10.25 0.91
C ARG A 93 23.68 -11.40 0.93
N LEU A 94 22.70 -11.36 1.84
CA LEU A 94 21.69 -12.42 2.00
C LEU A 94 20.49 -12.26 1.05
N GLY A 95 20.47 -11.22 0.21
CA GLY A 95 19.25 -10.80 -0.49
C GLY A 95 18.23 -10.21 0.47
N HIS A 96 17.01 -9.98 -0.02
CA HIS A 96 15.89 -9.53 0.81
C HIS A 96 14.57 -9.95 0.19
N VAL A 97 13.55 -10.11 1.03
CA VAL A 97 12.19 -10.42 0.60
C VAL A 97 11.20 -9.44 1.22
N ALA A 98 10.23 -9.00 0.42
CA ALA A 98 9.20 -8.08 0.85
C ALA A 98 7.84 -8.48 0.26
N ALA A 99 6.79 -8.46 1.07
CA ALA A 99 5.44 -8.74 0.59
C ALA A 99 4.82 -7.49 -0.02
N VAL A 100 4.16 -7.62 -1.17
CA VAL A 100 3.42 -6.54 -1.81
C VAL A 100 2.10 -6.33 -1.07
N SER A 101 1.93 -5.20 -0.39
CA SER A 101 0.71 -4.85 0.31
C SER A 101 -0.30 -4.09 -0.57
N GLY A 102 0.17 -3.41 -1.62
CA GLY A 102 -0.68 -2.65 -2.53
C GLY A 102 0.01 -2.36 -3.87
N ILE A 103 -0.79 -2.04 -4.88
CA ILE A 103 -0.33 -1.54 -6.18
C ILE A 103 -0.90 -0.14 -6.33
N VAL A 104 -0.01 0.85 -6.54
CA VAL A 104 -0.40 2.25 -6.69
C VAL A 104 -0.59 2.57 -8.16
N ASP A 105 0.40 2.23 -8.99
CA ASP A 105 0.40 2.44 -10.43
C ASP A 105 1.30 1.41 -11.14
N SER A 106 1.60 1.62 -12.43
CA SER A 106 2.39 0.70 -13.25
C SER A 106 3.84 0.55 -12.79
N ARG A 107 4.38 1.51 -12.04
CA ARG A 107 5.75 1.57 -11.54
C ARG A 107 5.85 1.65 -10.02
N THR A 108 4.74 1.83 -9.32
CA THR A 108 4.75 2.04 -7.87
C THR A 108 3.92 0.99 -7.16
N ILE A 109 4.52 0.36 -6.15
CA ILE A 109 3.85 -0.55 -5.23
C ILE A 109 4.11 -0.16 -3.79
N LEU A 110 3.31 -0.72 -2.89
CA LEU A 110 3.51 -0.66 -1.45
C LEU A 110 4.02 -2.01 -0.96
N LEU A 111 4.99 -1.96 -0.06
CA LEU A 111 5.64 -3.13 0.52
C LEU A 111 5.42 -3.21 2.03
N ARG A 112 5.39 -4.45 2.50
CA ARG A 112 5.47 -4.84 3.90
C ARG A 112 6.68 -5.74 4.10
N HIS A 113 7.62 -5.32 4.93
CA HIS A 113 8.85 -6.07 5.22
C HIS A 113 9.45 -5.67 6.56
N ALA A 114 10.49 -6.38 6.98
CA ALA A 114 11.21 -6.10 8.23
C ALA A 114 12.72 -6.07 7.97
N ASN A 115 13.47 -5.43 8.87
CA ASN A 115 14.94 -5.37 8.84
C ASN A 115 15.56 -4.66 7.62
N TRP A 116 14.85 -3.74 6.97
CA TRP A 116 15.34 -3.10 5.75
C TRP A 116 16.11 -1.81 5.99
N SER A 117 15.55 -0.88 6.74
CA SER A 117 16.23 0.37 7.11
C SER A 117 16.46 0.44 8.62
N PRO A 118 17.48 1.19 9.08
CA PRO A 118 17.56 1.60 10.47
C PRO A 118 16.42 2.57 10.79
N ILE A 119 15.61 2.25 11.78
CA ILE A 119 14.59 3.14 12.35
C ILE A 119 15.05 3.47 13.77
N ASN A 120 15.18 4.77 14.08
CA ASN A 120 15.71 5.25 15.36
C ASN A 120 17.08 4.62 15.71
N GLY A 121 17.97 4.50 14.72
CA GLY A 121 19.33 4.00 14.90
C GLY A 121 19.48 2.47 14.98
N ARG A 122 18.39 1.70 14.91
CA ARG A 122 18.41 0.23 14.99
C ARG A 122 17.66 -0.39 13.82
N ARG A 123 18.05 -1.59 13.40
CA ARG A 123 17.31 -2.39 12.39
C ARG A 123 16.42 -3.44 13.05
N GLY A 124 15.68 -4.19 12.24
CA GLY A 124 14.85 -5.30 12.68
C GLY A 124 13.40 -4.92 12.97
N GLN A 125 13.00 -3.68 12.68
CA GLN A 125 11.61 -3.25 12.79
C GLN A 125 10.84 -3.55 11.50
N ILE A 126 9.52 -3.52 11.61
CA ILE A 126 8.59 -3.61 10.49
C ILE A 126 8.48 -2.24 9.81
N GLU A 127 8.51 -2.27 8.49
CA GLU A 127 8.09 -1.19 7.60
C GLU A 127 6.82 -1.66 6.88
N ASP A 128 5.70 -0.98 7.12
CA ASP A 128 4.40 -1.31 6.51
C ASP A 128 3.95 -0.23 5.53
N ASN A 129 3.43 -0.67 4.38
CA ASN A 129 2.98 0.17 3.28
C ASN A 129 4.02 1.20 2.80
N VAL A 130 5.30 0.83 2.82
CA VAL A 130 6.37 1.69 2.32
C VAL A 130 6.54 1.54 0.82
N GLN A 131 6.92 2.62 0.15
CA GLN A 131 6.95 2.67 -1.32
C GLN A 131 8.13 1.88 -1.90
N ALA A 132 7.89 1.16 -2.99
CA ALA A 132 8.91 0.74 -3.92
C ALA A 132 8.53 1.15 -5.35
N VAL A 133 9.50 1.66 -6.08
CA VAL A 133 9.33 2.17 -7.45
C VAL A 133 10.22 1.39 -8.41
N ASP A 134 9.62 0.88 -9.48
CA ASP A 134 10.31 0.31 -10.63
C ASP A 134 11.09 1.40 -11.38
N VAL A 135 12.41 1.27 -11.33
CA VAL A 135 13.36 2.13 -12.03
C VAL A 135 14.03 1.43 -13.21
N SER A 136 13.59 0.22 -13.53
CA SER A 136 14.07 -0.50 -14.70
C SER A 136 13.80 0.31 -15.99
N PRO A 137 14.74 0.30 -16.94
CA PRO A 137 14.52 0.93 -18.25
C PRO A 137 13.31 0.35 -18.99
N GLY A 138 13.05 -0.95 -18.80
CA GLY A 138 12.01 -1.71 -19.50
C GLY A 138 10.61 -1.66 -18.88
N ASN A 139 10.42 -1.04 -17.71
CA ASN A 139 9.18 -1.17 -16.93
C ASN A 139 8.83 -2.64 -16.61
N ASP A 140 9.86 -3.46 -16.38
CA ASP A 140 9.76 -4.91 -16.22
C ASP A 140 10.03 -5.36 -14.78
N TRP A 141 10.09 -4.40 -13.85
CA TRP A 141 10.38 -4.62 -12.44
C TRP A 141 11.70 -5.35 -12.18
N SER A 142 12.65 -5.34 -13.12
CA SER A 142 13.98 -5.93 -12.93
C SER A 142 14.84 -5.17 -11.93
N GLU A 143 14.48 -3.91 -11.62
CA GLU A 143 15.22 -3.03 -10.74
C GLU A 143 14.30 -2.05 -10.02
N VAL A 144 14.45 -1.91 -8.69
CA VAL A 144 13.61 -1.04 -7.87
C VAL A 144 14.42 -0.11 -6.98
N ARG A 145 13.86 1.06 -6.68
CA ARG A 145 14.25 1.86 -5.52
C ARG A 145 13.20 1.65 -4.43
N VAL A 146 13.65 1.45 -3.21
CA VAL A 146 12.77 1.21 -2.05
C VAL A 146 12.91 2.37 -1.09
N TRP A 147 11.82 2.74 -0.43
CA TRP A 147 11.80 3.66 0.70
C TRP A 147 12.91 3.34 1.71
N TYR A 148 13.50 4.37 2.29
CA TYR A 148 14.56 4.22 3.27
C TYR A 148 14.36 5.21 4.41
N ALA A 149 13.98 4.71 5.59
CA ALA A 149 13.54 5.56 6.70
C ALA A 149 14.55 6.66 7.10
N PRO A 150 15.88 6.43 7.15
CA PRO A 150 16.83 7.49 7.48
C PRO A 150 16.84 8.67 6.50
N LEU A 151 16.41 8.46 5.26
CA LEU A 151 16.30 9.52 4.25
C LEU A 151 14.89 10.13 4.19
N GLY A 152 13.87 9.49 4.77
CA GLY A 152 12.47 9.91 4.61
C GLY A 152 12.02 9.95 3.13
N ALA A 153 12.65 9.15 2.28
CA ALA A 153 12.44 9.15 0.83
C ALA A 153 12.86 7.79 0.23
N LEU A 154 12.67 7.64 -1.09
CA LEU A 154 13.25 6.52 -1.85
C LEU A 154 14.78 6.55 -1.75
N GLY A 155 15.37 5.44 -1.31
CA GLY A 155 16.81 5.25 -1.31
C GLY A 155 17.40 5.40 -2.71
N ALA A 156 18.65 5.85 -2.81
CA ALA A 156 19.32 6.07 -4.10
C ALA A 156 19.77 4.77 -4.78
N THR A 157 19.82 3.66 -4.06
CA THR A 157 20.28 2.38 -4.60
C THR A 157 19.23 1.74 -5.50
N HIS A 158 19.68 1.34 -6.67
CA HIS A 158 18.97 0.53 -7.64
C HIS A 158 19.13 -0.95 -7.24
N TRP A 159 18.05 -1.56 -6.72
CA TRP A 159 18.08 -2.91 -6.20
C TRP A 159 17.63 -3.92 -7.25
N PRO A 160 18.47 -4.90 -7.61
CA PRO A 160 18.11 -5.89 -8.60
C PRO A 160 17.06 -6.86 -8.05
N VAL A 161 16.00 -7.07 -8.82
CA VAL A 161 14.89 -7.95 -8.47
C VAL A 161 15.05 -9.27 -9.22
N ALA A 162 14.82 -10.39 -8.54
CA ALA A 162 14.74 -11.71 -9.17
C ALA A 162 13.35 -11.95 -9.77
N GLY A 163 12.31 -11.50 -9.06
CA GLY A 163 10.94 -11.45 -9.51
C GLY A 163 9.98 -11.50 -8.32
N PHE A 164 8.77 -11.95 -8.59
CA PHE A 164 7.68 -12.08 -7.63
C PHE A 164 7.26 -13.54 -7.48
N ILE A 165 7.16 -13.98 -6.23
CA ILE A 165 6.68 -15.30 -5.84
C ILE A 165 5.20 -15.16 -5.46
N TYR A 166 4.33 -15.86 -6.18
CA TYR A 166 2.89 -15.75 -5.97
C TYR A 166 2.42 -16.79 -4.95
N GLY A 167 2.09 -16.31 -3.74
CA GLY A 167 1.48 -17.12 -2.70
C GLY A 167 0.02 -17.48 -3.00
N ALA A 168 -0.48 -18.54 -2.35
CA ALA A 168 -1.86 -19.00 -2.52
C ALA A 168 -2.92 -18.01 -1.97
N LYS A 169 -2.49 -17.01 -1.19
CA LYS A 169 -3.34 -16.06 -0.47
C LYS A 169 -3.38 -14.67 -1.10
N ALA A 170 -3.08 -14.55 -2.40
CA ALA A 170 -3.46 -13.36 -3.16
C ALA A 170 -4.99 -13.40 -3.33
N ARG A 171 -5.71 -13.01 -2.28
CA ARG A 171 -7.13 -12.69 -2.40
C ARG A 171 -7.18 -11.55 -3.41
N ALA A 172 -7.67 -11.84 -4.61
CA ALA A 172 -7.83 -10.85 -5.66
C ALA A 172 -8.57 -9.64 -5.07
N PRO A 173 -8.24 -8.40 -5.46
CA PRO A 173 -9.12 -7.28 -5.17
C PRO A 173 -10.48 -7.70 -5.71
N THR A 174 -11.46 -7.80 -4.81
CA THR A 174 -12.84 -8.03 -5.20
C THR A 174 -13.24 -6.72 -5.87
N SER A 175 -13.00 -6.62 -7.19
CA SER A 175 -13.65 -5.60 -8.00
C SER A 175 -15.12 -5.75 -7.71
N GLY A 176 -15.67 -4.78 -6.97
CA GLY A 176 -17.07 -4.73 -6.65
C GLY A 176 -17.82 -4.79 -7.97
N VAL A 177 -18.43 -5.93 -8.25
CA VAL A 177 -19.51 -6.00 -9.22
C VAL A 177 -20.58 -5.11 -8.62
N LEU A 178 -20.72 -3.90 -9.18
CA LEU A 178 -21.94 -3.12 -9.05
C LEU A 178 -23.03 -4.00 -9.67
N ALA A 179 -23.66 -4.83 -8.83
CA ALA A 179 -24.88 -5.53 -9.18
C ALA A 179 -25.92 -4.44 -9.45
N ALA A 180 -26.29 -4.28 -10.72
CA ALA A 180 -27.47 -3.52 -11.09
C ALA A 180 -28.66 -4.15 -10.37
N THR A 181 -29.21 -3.43 -9.39
CA THR A 181 -30.42 -3.83 -8.67
C THR A 181 -31.61 -3.70 -9.61
N THR A 182 -32.04 -4.81 -10.21
CA THR A 182 -33.36 -4.91 -10.83
C THR A 182 -34.34 -5.39 -9.75
N PRO A 183 -35.41 -4.64 -9.41
CA PRO A 183 -36.42 -5.15 -8.50
C PRO A 183 -37.28 -6.20 -9.21
N ILE A 184 -37.24 -7.44 -8.71
CA ILE A 184 -38.20 -8.50 -9.05
C ILE A 184 -39.53 -8.15 -8.37
N VAL A 185 -40.52 -7.69 -9.15
CA VAL A 185 -41.91 -7.61 -8.70
C VAL A 185 -42.51 -9.02 -8.79
N ARG A 186 -42.75 -9.64 -7.65
CA ARG A 186 -43.46 -10.91 -7.50
C ARG A 186 -44.96 -10.68 -7.68
N ALA A 187 -45.50 -10.92 -8.88
CA ALA A 187 -46.94 -10.96 -9.08
C ALA A 187 -47.54 -12.22 -8.44
N LYS A 188 -48.53 -12.04 -7.56
CA LYS A 188 -49.33 -13.11 -6.95
C LYS A 188 -50.29 -13.68 -8.01
N SER A 189 -50.25 -15.00 -8.23
CA SER A 189 -51.28 -15.73 -8.98
C SER A 189 -52.51 -15.91 -8.09
N VAL A 190 -53.64 -15.32 -8.51
CA VAL A 190 -54.96 -15.57 -7.93
C VAL A 190 -55.56 -16.79 -8.61
N ARG A 191 -55.85 -17.84 -7.82
CA ARG A 191 -56.76 -18.91 -8.22
C ARG A 191 -58.17 -18.56 -7.72
N PRO A 192 -59.26 -18.80 -8.47
CA PRO A 192 -60.62 -18.61 -7.95
C PRO A 192 -61.04 -19.81 -7.09
N ASP A 193 -61.53 -19.55 -5.86
CA ASP A 193 -62.09 -20.56 -4.97
C ASP A 193 -63.60 -20.79 -5.26
N PRO A 194 -64.10 -22.05 -5.28
CA PRO A 194 -65.44 -22.40 -5.76
C PRO A 194 -66.53 -22.43 -4.67
N ILE A 195 -66.70 -21.37 -3.86
CA ILE A 195 -67.72 -21.32 -2.79
C ILE A 195 -68.55 -20.02 -2.83
N GLY A 196 -69.04 -19.65 -4.02
CA GLY A 196 -69.95 -18.51 -4.21
C GLY A 196 -71.29 -18.84 -4.85
N ALA A 197 -71.53 -20.11 -5.22
CA ALA A 197 -72.75 -20.53 -5.90
C ALA A 197 -73.70 -21.25 -4.93
N ILE A 198 -74.30 -20.52 -3.98
CA ILE A 198 -75.61 -20.78 -3.34
C ILE A 198 -75.96 -19.47 -2.61
N ILE A 199 -76.62 -18.51 -3.27
CA ILE A 199 -77.79 -17.69 -2.81
C ILE A 199 -78.22 -16.85 -4.03
N ALA A 200 -78.87 -17.52 -4.99
CA ALA A 200 -79.69 -16.87 -6.01
C ALA A 200 -80.93 -17.77 -6.18
N ARG A 201 -81.84 -17.67 -5.21
CA ARG A 201 -83.23 -18.16 -5.25
C ARG A 201 -83.93 -17.70 -3.96
N MET A 202 -84.43 -16.47 -3.97
CA MET A 202 -85.61 -15.96 -3.26
C MET A 202 -85.56 -14.42 -3.31
N GLU A 203 -85.99 -13.88 -4.45
CA GLU A 203 -86.88 -12.71 -4.65
C GLU A 203 -86.91 -12.36 -6.15
#